data_AF-A0A6B3IB73-F1
#
_entry.id   AF-A0A6B3IB73-F1
#
_cell.length_a   1.000
_cell.length_b   1.000
_cell.length_c   1.000
_cell.angle_alpha   90.00
_cell.angle_beta   90.00
_cell.angle_gamma   90.00
#
_symmetry.space_group_name_H-M   'P 1'
#
loop_
_entity.id
_entity.type
_entity.pdbx_description
1 polymer ?
#
loop_
_entity_poly.entity_id
_entity_poly.type
_entity_poly.pdbx_seq_one_letter_code
_entity_poly.pdbx_strand_id
1 'polypeptide(L)' 'MTVLVVTGTGTEIGKTVVTAALAAAALAAGRSVAVLKPAQTGLLPGERGDADEVARLAG' A
#
# COMPACT_ATOMS: atom_id res chain seq x y z
N MET A 1 16.23 3.44 9.57
CA MET A 1 14.82 3.51 9.12
C MET A 1 14.83 3.77 7.62
N THR A 2 14.20 2.92 6.81
CA THR A 2 14.23 3.03 5.34
C THR A 2 12.88 3.52 4.85
N VAL A 3 12.87 4.45 3.90
CA VAL A 3 11.66 4.91 3.21
C VAL A 3 11.74 4.46 1.75
N LEU A 4 10.69 3.81 1.26
CA LEU A 4 10.56 3.41 -0.14
C LEU A 4 9.34 4.12 -0.74
N VAL A 5 9.54 4.79 -1.87
CA VAL A 5 8.45 5.42 -2.63
C VAL A 5 8.08 4.51 -3.79
N VAL A 6 6.84 4.01 -3.80
CA VAL A 6 6.29 3.24 -4.92
C VAL A 6 5.61 4.21 -5.89
N THR A 7 6.27 4.49 -7.01
CA THR A 7 5.73 5.31 -8.10
C THR A 7 5.23 4.44 -9.26
N GLY A 8 4.60 5.05 -10.26
CA GLY A 8 4.21 4.36 -11.48
C GLY A 8 3.93 5.33 -12.62
N THR A 9 3.92 4.81 -13.84
CA THR A 9 3.78 5.58 -15.09
C THR A 9 2.35 6.02 -15.41
N GLY A 10 1.38 5.70 -14.54
CA GLY A 10 -0.02 6.02 -14.73
C GLY A 10 -0.90 5.67 -13.54
N THR A 11 -2.21 5.83 -13.71
CA THR A 11 -3.25 5.40 -12.76
C THR A 11 -3.60 3.94 -12.98
N GLU A 12 -4.16 3.26 -11.97
CA GLU A 12 -4.70 1.88 -12.08
C GLU A 12 -3.73 0.78 -12.56
N ILE A 13 -2.45 1.09 -12.74
CA ILE A 13 -1.39 0.13 -13.15
C ILE A 13 -0.88 -0.78 -12.02
N GLY A 14 -1.61 -0.92 -10.91
CA GLY A 14 -1.26 -1.86 -9.85
C GLY A 14 -0.30 -1.37 -8.74
N LYS A 15 -0.11 -0.05 -8.58
CA LYS A 15 0.73 0.51 -7.49
C LYS A 15 0.33 -0.01 -6.09
N THR A 16 -0.97 -0.07 -5.81
CA THR A 16 -1.52 -0.56 -4.53
C THR A 16 -1.16 -2.03 -4.31
N VAL A 17 -1.32 -2.87 -5.33
CA VAL A 17 -0.97 -4.31 -5.29
C VAL A 17 0.53 -4.50 -5.08
N VAL A 18 1.37 -3.77 -5.80
CA VAL A 18 2.83 -3.83 -5.63
C VAL A 18 3.25 -3.40 -4.22
N THR A 19 2.60 -2.36 -3.68
CA THR A 19 2.86 -1.91 -2.30
C THR A 19 2.48 -2.99 -1.29
N ALA A 20 1.36 -3.70 -1.50
CA ALA A 20 0.96 -4.83 -0.66
C ALA A 20 1.95 -5.99 -0.71
N ALA A 21 2.44 -6.34 -1.91
CA ALA A 21 3.43 -7.40 -2.07
C ALA A 21 4.75 -7.06 -1.34
N LEU A 22 5.20 -5.81 -1.41
CA LEU A 22 6.37 -5.33 -0.67
C LEU A 22 6.15 -5.37 0.84
N ALA A 23 4.96 -4.97 1.32
CA ALA A 23 4.60 -5.04 2.72
C ALA A 23 4.57 -6.50 3.22
N ALA A 24 3.89 -7.40 2.51
CA ALA A 24 3.83 -8.82 2.82
C ALA A 24 5.23 -9.45 2.89
N ALA A 25 6.11 -9.15 1.92
CA ALA A 25 7.47 -9.66 1.90
C ALA A 25 8.30 -9.18 3.10
N ALA A 26 8.17 -7.90 3.48
CA ALA A 26 8.87 -7.35 4.63
C ALA A 26 8.33 -7.91 5.96
N LEU A 27 7.00 -8.10 6.08
CA LEU A 27 6.37 -8.76 7.22
C LEU A 27 6.84 -10.22 7.34
N ALA A 28 6.86 -10.98 6.24
CA ALA A 28 7.37 -12.35 6.20
C ALA A 28 8.85 -12.45 6.59
N ALA A 29 9.63 -11.38 6.36
CA ALA A 29 11.01 -11.25 6.81
C ALA A 29 11.16 -10.78 8.27
N GLY A 30 10.06 -10.73 9.05
CA GLY A 30 10.06 -10.33 10.46
C GLY A 30 10.27 -8.83 10.69
N ARG A 31 10.02 -7.99 9.68
CA ARG A 31 10.20 -6.53 9.77
C ARG A 31 8.87 -5.85 10.07
N SER A 32 8.92 -4.74 10.81
CA SER A 32 7.77 -3.83 10.91
C SER A 32 7.66 -2.98 9.63
N VAL A 33 6.43 -2.75 9.19
CA VAL A 33 6.11 -1.96 8.00
C VAL A 33 4.96 -1.01 8.31
N ALA A 34 5.08 0.23 7.83
CA ALA A 34 3.97 1.17 7.77
C ALA A 34 3.75 1.57 6.31
N VAL A 35 2.49 1.63 5.88
CA VAL A 35 2.10 2.05 4.54
C VAL A 35 1.38 3.38 4.67
N LEU A 36 1.81 4.36 3.88
CA LEU A 36 1.26 5.71 3.88
C LEU A 36 0.71 6.04 2.50
N LYS A 37 -0.56 6.42 2.45
CA LYS A 37 -1.18 7.09 1.30
C LYS A 37 -1.57 8.50 1.73
N PRO A 38 -0.74 9.52 1.48
CA PRO A 38 -0.95 10.86 2.05
C PRO A 38 -2.18 11.57 1.46
N ALA A 39 -2.59 11.19 0.25
CA ALA A 39 -3.80 11.68 -0.39
C ALA A 39 -4.57 10.51 -1.01
N GLN A 40 -5.84 10.38 -0.65
CA GLN A 40 -6.78 9.41 -1.21
C GLN A 40 -7.93 10.20 -1.86
N THR A 41 -8.30 9.83 -3.08
CA THR A 41 -9.39 10.46 -3.84
C THR A 41 -10.36 9.41 -4.33
N GLY A 42 -11.56 9.83 -4.74
CA GLY A 42 -12.53 8.96 -5.42
C GLY A 42 -13.23 7.95 -4.51
N LEU A 43 -13.25 8.19 -3.20
CA LEU A 43 -13.96 7.35 -2.23
C LEU A 43 -15.08 8.13 -1.55
N LEU A 44 -16.16 7.42 -1.24
CA LEU A 44 -17.19 7.85 -0.31
C LEU A 44 -16.74 7.64 1.14
N PRO A 45 -17.38 8.33 2.11
CA PRO A 45 -17.13 8.06 3.53
C PRO A 45 -17.34 6.58 3.87
N GLY A 46 -16.33 5.97 4.50
CA GLY A 46 -16.38 4.57 4.94
C GLY A 46 -15.93 3.53 3.91
N GLU A 47 -15.65 3.93 2.67
CA GLU A 47 -15.01 3.02 1.69
C GLU A 47 -13.53 2.81 2.02
N ARG A 48 -13.04 1.60 1.74
CA ARG A 48 -11.64 1.23 1.96
C ARG A 48 -10.73 1.98 0.98
N GLY A 49 -9.68 2.59 1.51
CA GLY A 49 -8.64 3.23 0.71
C GLY A 49 -7.49 2.31 0.34
N ASP A 50 -6.52 2.85 -0.40
CA ASP A 50 -5.34 2.11 -0.84
C ASP A 50 -4.57 1.49 0.33
N ALA A 51 -4.47 2.20 1.46
CA ALA A 51 -3.77 1.70 2.65
C ALA A 51 -4.51 0.53 3.31
N ASP A 52 -5.84 0.59 3.36
CA ASP A 52 -6.68 -0.51 3.88
C ASP A 52 -6.57 -1.73 2.98
N GLU A 53 -6.55 -1.51 1.66
CA GLU A 53 -6.41 -2.59 0.68
C GLU A 53 -5.02 -3.23 0.74
N VAL A 54 -3.97 -2.43 0.96
CA VAL A 54 -2.64 -2.94 1.23
C VAL A 54 -2.62 -3.80 2.49
N ALA A 55 -3.20 -3.32 3.59
CA ALA A 55 -3.27 -4.09 4.84
C ALA A 55 -4.02 -5.41 4.63
N ARG A 56 -5.16 -5.39 3.93
CA ARG A 56 -5.95 -6.59 3.63
C ARG A 56 -5.17 -7.61 2.79
N LEU A 57 -4.42 -7.13 1.80
CA LEU A 57 -3.67 -7.99 0.87
C LEU A 57 -2.34 -8.49 1.45
N ALA A 58 -1.74 -7.74 2.38
CA ALA A 58 -0.46 -8.10 2.99
C ALA A 58 -0.55 -9.25 4.00
N GLY A 59 -1.75 -9.55 4.49
CA GLY A 59 -2.01 -10.52 5.56
C GLY A 59 -1.92 -9.88 6.95
#